data_AF-A0A0D0CHV9-F1
#
_entry.id   AF-A0A0D0CHV9-F1
#
_cell.length_a   1.000
_cell.length_b   1.000
_cell.length_c   1.000
_cell.angle_alpha   90.00
_cell.angle_beta   90.00
_cell.angle_gamma   90.00
#
_symmetry.space_group_name_H-M   'P 1'
#
loop_
_entity.id
_entity.type
_entity.pdbx_description
1 polymer ?
#
loop_
_entity_poly.entity_id
_entity_poly.type
_entity_poly.pdbx_seq_one_letter_code
_entity_poly.pdbx_strand_id
1 'polypeptide(L)'
;MVNPHLSTLSALTVLTIHHVPSSITHGTPGGRVQVNFLGVLMWAHAIAVTCLHSRATVFSARAMSQALRDVGAELVRAGLIHSASLQVYDYFCTLDREVELIWSNPSTLASWMFFLNRYLPFFDTFLNIVVNFSTSLSAEQCLIQTKIVIWFMFVGMVISEVILMLRTYAVWERRKSILLFFAILTLTIMVPSIVFTWKEADSLRFVSINGCHATEASNIIFLAYCLLAGYETILAVFIVIKAFQHLRQTRDPWVAKLYKDGILFYFFLLALSCGNILSSVVAPILGPWLETPQRVVHSLLCNRVLFFILQGSASRRRAVAPVTTAVELDIISDDSELPVFALSRFSETSSTAYCHHN
;
A
#
# COMPACT_ATOMS: atom_id res chain seq x y z
N MET A 1 -19.82 -23.34 3.64
CA MET A 1 -20.43 -24.68 3.82
C MET A 1 -21.37 -24.92 2.65
N VAL A 2 -21.00 -25.83 1.75
CA VAL A 2 -21.75 -26.15 0.52
C VAL A 2 -22.87 -27.12 0.90
N ASN A 3 -24.11 -26.78 0.52
CA ASN A 3 -25.30 -27.58 0.83
C ASN A 3 -25.31 -28.89 -0.01
N PRO A 4 -25.31 -30.09 0.60
CA PRO A 4 -25.16 -31.36 -0.12
C PRO A 4 -26.35 -31.75 -1.01
N HIS A 5 -27.47 -31.02 -0.97
CA HIS A 5 -28.61 -31.23 -1.85
C HIS A 5 -28.43 -30.65 -3.28
N LEU A 6 -27.48 -29.72 -3.49
CA LEU A 6 -27.25 -29.12 -4.82
C LEU A 6 -26.41 -29.99 -5.76
N SER A 7 -25.48 -30.80 -5.23
CA SER A 7 -24.63 -31.69 -6.02
C SER A 7 -25.36 -32.93 -6.55
N THR A 8 -26.42 -33.36 -5.88
CA THR A 8 -27.26 -34.49 -6.31
C THR A 8 -28.18 -34.13 -7.48
N LEU A 9 -28.64 -32.88 -7.56
CA LEU A 9 -29.52 -32.42 -8.64
C LEU A 9 -28.76 -32.15 -9.95
N SER A 10 -27.53 -31.63 -9.89
CA SER A 10 -26.68 -31.49 -11.06
C SER A 10 -26.26 -32.86 -11.63
N ALA A 11 -25.96 -33.84 -10.78
CA ALA A 11 -25.66 -35.21 -11.20
C ALA A 11 -26.86 -35.92 -11.85
N LEU A 12 -28.07 -35.73 -11.31
CA LEU A 12 -29.30 -36.29 -11.90
C LEU A 12 -29.62 -35.68 -13.28
N THR A 13 -29.32 -34.40 -13.49
CA THR A 13 -29.59 -33.71 -14.76
C THR A 13 -28.65 -34.18 -15.89
N VAL A 14 -27.38 -34.45 -15.56
CA VAL A 14 -26.41 -35.00 -16.53
C VAL A 14 -26.72 -36.47 -16.86
N LEU A 15 -27.23 -37.25 -15.90
CA LEU A 15 -27.66 -38.64 -16.13
C LEU A 15 -28.89 -38.76 -17.04
N THR A 16 -29.81 -37.79 -17.03
CA THR A 16 -30.96 -37.77 -17.95
C THR A 16 -30.60 -37.43 -19.41
N ILE A 17 -29.46 -36.80 -19.67
CA ILE A 17 -29.00 -36.50 -21.04
C ILE A 17 -28.41 -37.75 -21.72
N HIS A 18 -27.91 -38.72 -20.94
CA HIS A 18 -27.26 -39.93 -21.47
C HIS A 18 -28.20 -41.12 -21.74
N HIS A 19 -29.46 -41.09 -21.31
CA HIS A 19 -30.44 -42.13 -21.63
C HIS A 19 -31.40 -41.68 -22.73
N VAL A 20 -30.89 -41.66 -23.97
CA VAL A 20 -31.70 -41.61 -25.19
C VAL A 20 -32.30 -43.00 -25.43
N PRO A 21 -33.64 -43.19 -25.44
CA PRO A 21 -34.21 -44.36 -26.08
C PRO A 21 -34.25 -44.08 -27.58
N SER A 22 -33.24 -44.57 -28.29
CA SER A 22 -33.25 -44.70 -29.75
C SER A 22 -34.35 -45.69 -30.16
N SER A 23 -35.58 -45.19 -30.30
CA SER A 23 -36.70 -45.93 -30.89
C SER A 23 -37.17 -45.22 -32.16
N ILE A 24 -36.32 -45.27 -33.18
CA ILE A 24 -36.75 -45.12 -34.58
C ILE A 24 -37.05 -46.54 -35.06
N THR A 25 -38.28 -47.00 -34.89
CA THR A 25 -38.76 -48.25 -35.49
C THR A 25 -39.22 -47.98 -36.91
N HIS A 26 -38.43 -48.44 -37.89
CA HIS A 26 -38.87 -48.63 -39.27
C HIS A 26 -39.94 -49.73 -39.31
N GLY A 27 -41.13 -49.44 -39.86
CA GLY A 27 -42.12 -50.49 -40.13
C GLY A 27 -43.48 -50.01 -40.62
N THR A 28 -43.75 -50.27 -41.91
CA THR A 28 -45.04 -50.32 -42.63
C THR A 28 -45.71 -49.02 -43.12
N PRO A 29 -46.21 -48.98 -44.38
CA PRO A 29 -46.86 -47.82 -44.97
C PRO A 29 -48.34 -47.77 -44.53
N GLY A 30 -48.67 -46.81 -43.67
CA GLY A 30 -50.05 -46.58 -43.21
C GLY A 30 -50.21 -46.02 -41.78
N GLY A 31 -49.13 -45.91 -41.00
CA GLY A 31 -49.18 -45.39 -39.63
C GLY A 31 -49.05 -43.87 -39.55
N ARG A 32 -50.06 -43.19 -38.97
CA ARG A 32 -49.94 -41.78 -38.53
C ARG A 32 -48.74 -41.64 -37.60
N VAL A 33 -47.81 -40.75 -37.94
CA VAL A 33 -46.74 -40.31 -37.03
C VAL A 33 -47.39 -39.59 -35.85
N GLN A 34 -47.62 -40.29 -34.74
CA GLN A 34 -47.98 -39.65 -33.48
C GLN A 34 -46.71 -38.97 -32.94
N VAL A 35 -46.55 -37.69 -33.26
CA VAL A 35 -45.61 -36.84 -32.53
C VAL A 35 -46.08 -36.82 -31.08
N ASN A 36 -45.29 -37.40 -30.18
CA ASN A 36 -45.63 -37.51 -28.77
C ASN A 36 -45.54 -36.11 -28.13
N PHE A 37 -46.61 -35.33 -28.32
CA PHE A 37 -46.73 -33.92 -27.90
C PHE A 37 -46.40 -33.74 -26.42
N LEU A 38 -46.75 -34.74 -25.60
CA LEU A 38 -46.42 -34.77 -24.17
C LEU A 38 -44.91 -34.78 -23.93
N GLY A 39 -44.16 -35.56 -24.71
CA GLY A 39 -42.71 -35.63 -24.64
C GLY A 39 -42.05 -34.31 -25.04
N VAL A 40 -42.54 -33.67 -26.11
CA VAL A 40 -42.05 -32.35 -26.56
C VAL A 40 -42.34 -31.26 -25.52
N LEU A 41 -43.52 -31.28 -24.88
CA LEU A 41 -43.87 -30.36 -23.79
C LEU A 41 -42.98 -30.55 -22.55
N MET A 42 -42.70 -31.80 -22.15
CA MET A 42 -41.83 -32.08 -21.02
C MET A 42 -40.38 -31.61 -21.28
N TRP A 43 -39.88 -31.77 -22.50
CA TRP A 43 -38.58 -31.25 -22.92
C TRP A 43 -38.53 -29.72 -22.91
N ALA A 44 -39.55 -29.05 -23.45
CA ALA A 44 -39.65 -27.59 -23.43
C ALA A 44 -39.71 -27.04 -21.99
N HIS A 45 -40.43 -27.73 -21.10
CA HIS A 45 -40.53 -27.35 -19.69
C HIS A 45 -39.20 -27.53 -18.94
N ALA A 46 -38.49 -28.64 -19.18
CA ALA A 46 -37.16 -28.87 -18.58
C ALA A 46 -36.11 -27.83 -19.01
N ILE A 47 -36.12 -27.44 -20.29
CA ILE A 47 -35.25 -26.37 -20.81
C ILE A 47 -35.63 -25.02 -20.19
N ALA A 48 -36.92 -24.71 -20.09
CA ALA A 48 -37.40 -23.48 -19.49
C ALA A 48 -37.02 -23.36 -18.01
N VAL A 49 -37.17 -24.42 -17.22
CA VAL A 49 -36.78 -24.46 -15.79
C VAL A 49 -35.26 -24.30 -15.63
N THR A 50 -34.46 -24.98 -16.46
CA THR A 50 -32.99 -24.86 -16.42
C THR A 50 -32.53 -23.45 -16.84
N CYS A 51 -33.16 -22.86 -17.86
CA CYS A 51 -32.91 -21.46 -18.24
C CYS A 51 -33.32 -20.48 -17.14
N LEU A 52 -34.44 -20.72 -16.46
CA LEU A 52 -34.92 -19.85 -15.38
C LEU A 52 -33.99 -19.92 -14.16
N HIS A 53 -33.52 -21.11 -13.80
CA HIS A 53 -32.56 -21.29 -12.72
C HIS A 53 -31.20 -20.67 -13.05
N SER A 54 -30.70 -20.88 -14.28
CA SER A 54 -29.48 -20.22 -14.78
C SER A 54 -29.60 -18.69 -14.81
N ARG A 55 -30.74 -18.15 -15.23
CA ARG A 55 -31.00 -16.70 -15.17
C ARG A 55 -31.08 -16.19 -13.73
N ALA A 56 -31.69 -16.95 -12.81
CA ALA A 56 -31.79 -16.58 -11.40
C ALA A 56 -30.43 -16.62 -10.68
N THR A 57 -29.58 -17.62 -10.95
CA THR A 57 -28.22 -17.69 -10.40
C THR A 57 -27.33 -16.60 -10.98
N VAL A 58 -27.42 -16.33 -12.28
CA VAL A 58 -26.70 -15.21 -12.93
C VAL A 58 -27.18 -13.85 -12.38
N PHE A 59 -28.48 -13.68 -12.15
CA PHE A 59 -29.03 -12.47 -11.54
C PHE A 59 -28.55 -12.28 -10.10
N SER A 60 -28.57 -13.34 -9.28
CA SER A 60 -28.05 -13.32 -7.92
C SER A 60 -26.55 -13.04 -7.88
N ALA A 61 -25.76 -13.60 -8.81
CA ALA A 61 -24.32 -13.36 -8.90
C ALA A 61 -24.00 -11.91 -9.32
N ARG A 62 -24.76 -11.36 -10.29
CA ARG A 62 -24.62 -9.94 -10.68
C ARG A 62 -24.99 -9.01 -9.54
N ALA A 63 -26.11 -9.26 -8.85
CA ALA A 63 -26.53 -8.48 -7.69
C ALA A 63 -25.47 -8.51 -6.57
N MET A 64 -24.91 -9.69 -6.26
CA MET A 64 -23.84 -9.81 -5.26
C MET A 64 -22.56 -9.10 -5.69
N SER A 65 -22.17 -9.20 -6.97
CA SER A 65 -21.00 -8.49 -7.51
C SER A 65 -21.17 -6.97 -7.43
N GLN A 66 -22.39 -6.47 -7.65
CA GLN A 66 -22.67 -5.05 -7.54
C GLN A 66 -22.61 -4.58 -6.09
N ALA A 67 -23.24 -5.33 -5.16
CA ALA A 67 -23.16 -5.03 -3.74
C ALA A 67 -21.72 -4.98 -3.22
N LEU A 68 -20.85 -5.89 -3.68
CA LEU A 68 -19.42 -5.86 -3.33
C LEU A 68 -18.71 -4.63 -3.90
N ARG A 69 -18.98 -4.23 -5.15
CA ARG A 69 -18.43 -2.98 -5.71
C ARG A 69 -18.86 -1.75 -4.91
N ASP A 70 -20.12 -1.71 -4.51
CA ASP A 70 -20.67 -0.59 -3.72
C ASP A 70 -20.00 -0.54 -2.34
N VAL A 71 -19.85 -1.69 -1.66
CA VAL A 71 -19.10 -1.79 -0.39
C VAL A 71 -17.64 -1.36 -0.57
N GLY A 72 -16.99 -1.78 -1.65
CA GLY A 72 -15.63 -1.37 -1.99
C GLY A 72 -15.49 0.15 -2.15
N ALA A 73 -16.41 0.77 -2.89
CA ALA A 73 -16.43 2.22 -3.07
C ALA A 73 -16.62 2.96 -1.73
N GLU A 74 -17.48 2.47 -0.85
CA GLU A 74 -17.65 3.03 0.51
C GLU A 74 -16.38 2.88 1.36
N LEU A 75 -15.71 1.73 1.30
CA LEU A 75 -14.44 1.52 2.01
C LEU A 75 -13.34 2.47 1.50
N VAL A 76 -13.23 2.67 0.19
CA VAL A 76 -12.30 3.64 -0.40
C VAL A 76 -12.62 5.05 0.08
N ARG A 77 -13.88 5.50 -0.03
CA ARG A 77 -14.31 6.83 0.42
C ARG A 77 -14.06 7.07 1.90
N ALA A 78 -14.41 6.11 2.76
CA ALA A 78 -14.16 6.19 4.20
C ALA A 78 -12.65 6.24 4.49
N GLY A 79 -11.87 5.38 3.83
CA GLY A 79 -10.40 5.36 3.93
C GLY A 79 -9.78 6.69 3.54
N LEU A 80 -10.26 7.34 2.48
CA LEU A 80 -9.83 8.67 2.05
C LEU A 80 -10.10 9.73 3.11
N ILE A 81 -11.34 9.80 3.63
CA ILE A 81 -11.72 10.79 4.64
C ILE A 81 -10.90 10.60 5.92
N HIS A 82 -10.75 9.36 6.39
CA HIS A 82 -9.96 9.07 7.59
C HIS A 82 -8.47 9.40 7.40
N SER A 83 -7.90 9.05 6.25
CA SER A 83 -6.50 9.33 5.94
C SER A 83 -6.23 10.83 5.83
N ALA A 84 -7.12 11.57 5.15
CA ALA A 84 -7.03 13.03 5.05
C ALA A 84 -7.15 13.70 6.44
N SER A 85 -8.11 13.26 7.25
CA SER A 85 -8.31 13.78 8.62
C SER A 85 -7.07 13.53 9.49
N LEU A 86 -6.52 12.32 9.42
CA LEU A 86 -5.31 11.95 10.16
C LEU A 86 -4.10 12.78 9.70
N GLN A 87 -3.96 13.02 8.40
CA GLN A 87 -2.88 13.82 7.84
C GLN A 87 -2.95 15.28 8.30
N VAL A 88 -4.15 15.88 8.26
CA VAL A 88 -4.39 17.25 8.75
C VAL A 88 -4.11 17.35 10.25
N TYR A 89 -4.58 16.36 11.02
CA TYR A 89 -4.33 16.30 12.46
C TYR A 89 -2.84 16.23 12.79
N ASP A 90 -2.10 15.28 12.17
CA ASP A 90 -0.66 15.15 12.39
C ASP A 90 0.10 16.40 11.95
N TYR A 91 -0.36 17.05 10.87
CA TYR A 91 0.23 18.29 10.39
C TYR A 91 0.20 19.37 11.47
N PHE A 92 -0.97 19.66 12.05
CA PHE A 92 -1.09 20.67 13.09
C PHE A 92 -0.34 20.29 14.37
N CYS A 93 -0.34 19.01 14.76
CA CYS A 93 0.38 18.54 15.94
C CYS A 93 1.92 18.54 15.82
N THR A 94 2.45 18.78 14.63
CA THR A 94 3.90 18.76 14.35
C THR A 94 4.40 20.02 13.66
N LEU A 95 3.54 21.02 13.49
CA LEU A 95 3.89 22.27 12.82
C LEU A 95 4.91 23.07 13.62
N ASP A 96 4.78 23.08 14.95
CA ASP A 96 5.73 23.66 15.90
C ASP A 96 7.16 23.15 15.65
N ARG A 97 7.30 21.82 15.57
CA ARG A 97 8.58 21.13 15.33
C ARG A 97 9.10 21.35 13.92
N GLU A 98 8.23 21.45 12.92
CA GLU A 98 8.62 21.77 11.55
C GLU A 98 9.26 23.16 11.46
N VAL A 99 8.60 24.16 12.05
CA VAL A 99 9.10 25.54 12.03
C VAL A 99 10.44 25.62 12.78
N GLU A 100 10.57 24.99 13.94
CA GLU A 100 11.83 25.02 14.70
C GLU A 100 12.98 24.31 13.93
N LEU A 101 12.74 23.08 13.45
CA LEU A 101 13.82 22.21 12.99
C LEU A 101 14.16 22.34 11.50
N ILE A 102 13.20 22.75 10.67
CA ILE A 102 13.33 22.66 9.20
C ILE A 102 13.38 24.05 8.58
N TRP A 103 12.52 24.96 9.01
CA TRP A 103 12.45 26.30 8.42
C TRP A 103 13.69 27.15 8.73
N SER A 104 14.39 26.84 9.82
CA SER A 104 15.66 27.45 10.18
C SER A 104 16.80 27.13 9.18
N ASN A 105 16.73 26.02 8.45
CA ASN A 105 17.73 25.63 7.44
C ASN A 105 17.11 24.74 6.34
N PRO A 106 16.38 25.34 5.38
CA PRO A 106 15.58 24.58 4.41
C PRO A 106 16.39 23.98 3.25
N SER A 107 17.70 24.24 3.14
CA SER A 107 18.47 23.92 1.94
C SER A 107 19.10 22.53 1.92
N THR A 108 18.92 21.70 2.96
CA THR A 108 19.50 20.36 2.99
C THR A 108 18.67 19.33 2.23
N LEU A 109 19.31 18.27 1.73
CA LEU A 109 18.61 17.13 1.10
C LEU A 109 17.55 16.52 2.03
N ALA A 110 17.84 16.45 3.34
CA ALA A 110 16.88 15.96 4.34
C ALA A 110 15.65 16.86 4.45
N SER A 111 15.82 18.18 4.35
CA SER A 111 14.73 19.16 4.32
C SER A 111 13.85 18.94 3.08
N TRP A 112 14.44 18.76 1.90
CA TRP A 112 13.68 18.46 0.68
C TRP A 112 12.93 17.13 0.73
N MET A 113 13.59 16.07 1.19
CA MET A 113 12.94 14.76 1.38
C MET A 113 11.78 14.85 2.38
N PHE A 114 11.94 15.64 3.45
CA PHE A 114 10.87 15.92 4.39
C PHE A 114 9.69 16.63 3.71
N PHE A 115 9.93 17.72 2.98
CA PHE A 115 8.87 18.46 2.31
C PHE A 115 8.12 17.58 1.31
N LEU A 116 8.84 16.82 0.49
CA LEU A 116 8.21 15.90 -0.45
C LEU A 116 7.40 14.82 0.27
N ASN A 117 7.97 14.17 1.29
CA ASN A 117 7.27 13.13 2.04
C ASN A 117 6.01 13.66 2.76
N ARG A 118 6.07 14.87 3.32
CA ARG A 118 4.98 15.48 4.10
C ARG A 118 3.87 16.07 3.23
N TYR A 119 4.23 16.75 2.14
CA TYR A 119 3.28 17.53 1.35
C TYR A 119 2.72 16.79 0.13
N LEU A 120 3.46 15.83 -0.47
CA LEU A 120 2.92 15.02 -1.58
C LEU A 120 1.61 14.27 -1.22
N PRO A 121 1.46 13.65 -0.03
CA PRO A 121 0.23 12.94 0.27
C PRO A 121 -0.99 13.86 0.40
N PHE A 122 -0.81 15.17 0.66
CA PHE A 122 -1.94 16.11 0.63
C PHE A 122 -2.48 16.27 -0.79
N PHE A 123 -1.57 16.32 -1.77
CA PHE A 123 -1.91 16.46 -3.18
C PHE A 123 -2.55 15.17 -3.74
N ASP A 124 -1.93 14.01 -3.50
CA ASP A 124 -2.48 12.73 -4.00
C ASP A 124 -3.85 12.42 -3.36
N THR A 125 -4.02 12.64 -2.05
CA THR A 125 -5.27 12.42 -1.33
C THR A 125 -6.36 13.40 -1.79
N PHE A 126 -6.02 14.67 -2.01
CA PHE A 126 -6.97 15.66 -2.54
C PHE A 126 -7.48 15.25 -3.93
N LEU A 127 -6.59 14.88 -4.85
CA LEU A 127 -7.00 14.41 -6.17
C LEU A 127 -7.84 13.14 -6.10
N ASN A 128 -7.49 12.22 -5.20
CA ASN A 128 -8.23 10.98 -5.00
C ASN A 128 -9.65 11.23 -4.43
N ILE A 129 -9.80 12.22 -3.54
CA ILE A 129 -11.11 12.71 -3.09
C ILE A 129 -11.91 13.29 -4.26
N VAL A 130 -11.30 14.12 -5.11
CA VAL A 130 -11.98 14.69 -6.29
C VAL A 130 -12.51 13.59 -7.20
N VAL A 131 -11.72 12.55 -7.48
CA VAL A 131 -12.14 11.42 -8.33
C VAL A 131 -13.28 10.62 -7.68
N ASN A 132 -13.22 10.33 -6.38
CA ASN A 132 -14.16 9.42 -5.72
C ASN A 132 -15.47 10.08 -5.26
N PHE A 133 -15.52 11.40 -5.16
CA PHE A 133 -16.68 12.17 -4.71
C PHE A 133 -17.31 13.05 -5.79
N SER A 134 -16.61 13.33 -6.90
CA SER A 134 -17.20 14.15 -7.97
C SER A 134 -18.15 13.33 -8.85
N THR A 135 -19.33 13.91 -9.11
CA THR A 135 -20.33 13.36 -10.03
C THR A 135 -20.25 13.97 -11.43
N SER A 136 -19.43 15.01 -11.61
CA SER A 136 -19.42 15.86 -12.82
C SER A 136 -18.24 15.61 -13.75
N LEU A 137 -17.30 14.73 -13.38
CA LEU A 137 -16.12 14.43 -14.19
C LEU A 137 -16.49 13.57 -15.39
N SER A 138 -15.90 13.87 -16.55
CA SER A 138 -15.97 12.97 -17.71
C SER A 138 -15.15 11.70 -17.47
N ALA A 139 -15.43 10.62 -18.21
CA ALA A 139 -14.67 9.38 -18.12
C ALA A 139 -13.17 9.57 -18.39
N GLU A 140 -12.83 10.47 -19.32
CA GLU A 140 -11.45 10.84 -19.63
C GLU A 140 -10.77 11.57 -18.46
N GLN A 141 -11.47 12.51 -17.83
CA GLN A 141 -10.96 13.21 -16.65
C GLN A 141 -10.72 12.26 -15.48
N CYS A 142 -11.65 11.32 -15.21
CA CYS A 142 -11.48 10.27 -14.21
C CYS A 142 -10.20 9.45 -14.46
N LEU A 143 -9.98 9.03 -15.71
CA LEU A 143 -8.82 8.23 -16.10
C LEU A 143 -7.51 9.01 -15.90
N ILE A 144 -7.45 10.26 -16.40
CA ILE A 144 -6.25 11.09 -16.29
C ILE A 144 -5.92 11.39 -14.82
N GLN A 145 -6.92 11.80 -14.02
CA GLN A 145 -6.72 12.10 -12.61
C GLN A 145 -6.29 10.86 -11.82
N THR A 146 -6.92 9.70 -12.07
CA THR A 146 -6.52 8.44 -11.41
C THR A 146 -5.08 8.07 -11.77
N LYS A 147 -4.68 8.20 -13.05
CA LYS A 147 -3.28 7.96 -13.47
C LYS A 147 -2.31 8.90 -12.75
N ILE A 148 -2.65 10.18 -12.62
CA ILE A 148 -1.83 11.15 -11.87
C ILE A 148 -1.70 10.70 -10.42
N VAL A 149 -2.82 10.35 -9.76
CA VAL A 149 -2.82 9.87 -8.37
C VAL A 149 -1.90 8.66 -8.20
N ILE A 150 -2.03 7.65 -9.06
CA ILE A 150 -1.21 6.43 -9.01
C ILE A 150 0.29 6.76 -9.05
N TRP A 151 0.71 7.62 -9.99
CA TRP A 151 2.13 7.98 -10.10
C TRP A 151 2.63 8.85 -8.95
N PHE A 152 1.81 9.77 -8.43
CA PHE A 152 2.17 10.57 -7.26
C PHE A 152 2.27 9.71 -6.00
N MET A 153 1.35 8.77 -5.79
CA MET A 153 1.42 7.80 -4.71
C MET A 153 2.66 6.92 -4.84
N PHE A 154 2.96 6.42 -6.05
CA PHE A 154 4.16 5.63 -6.33
C PHE A 154 5.46 6.39 -5.99
N VAL A 155 5.65 7.60 -6.53
CA VAL A 155 6.82 8.45 -6.24
C VAL A 155 6.90 8.74 -4.74
N GLY A 156 5.77 9.01 -4.13
CA GLY A 156 5.64 9.22 -2.71
C GLY A 156 6.11 8.04 -1.87
N MET A 157 5.67 6.83 -2.20
CA MET A 157 6.06 5.60 -1.52
C MET A 157 7.56 5.36 -1.64
N VAL A 158 8.14 5.60 -2.82
CA VAL A 158 9.59 5.49 -3.06
C VAL A 158 10.36 6.45 -2.15
N ILE A 159 9.89 7.69 -1.98
CA ILE A 159 10.51 8.65 -1.06
C ILE A 159 10.47 8.13 0.38
N SER A 160 9.33 7.62 0.83
CA SER A 160 9.17 7.03 2.17
C SER A 160 10.12 5.84 2.37
N GLU A 161 10.24 4.94 1.39
CA GLU A 161 11.17 3.81 1.44
C GLU A 161 12.63 4.23 1.51
N VAL A 162 13.03 5.26 0.76
CA VAL A 162 14.39 5.81 0.85
C VAL A 162 14.64 6.38 2.25
N ILE A 163 13.68 7.05 2.88
CA ILE A 163 13.81 7.55 4.27
C ILE A 163 14.00 6.39 5.25
N LEU A 164 13.21 5.32 5.14
CA LEU A 164 13.33 4.13 5.99
C LEU A 164 14.66 3.40 5.77
N MET A 165 15.14 3.34 4.52
CA MET A 165 16.44 2.78 4.18
C MET A 165 17.58 3.60 4.76
N LEU A 166 17.54 4.93 4.64
CA LEU A 166 18.53 5.82 5.24
C LEU A 166 18.57 5.69 6.76
N ARG A 167 17.41 5.52 7.41
CA ARG A 167 17.33 5.22 8.84
C ARG A 167 18.06 3.93 9.18
N THR A 168 17.80 2.85 8.45
CA THR A 168 18.45 1.54 8.67
C THR A 168 19.96 1.64 8.43
N TYR A 169 20.38 2.33 7.37
CA TYR A 169 21.79 2.58 7.08
C TYR A 169 22.49 3.33 8.22
N ALA A 170 21.83 4.33 8.79
CA ALA A 170 22.37 5.11 9.89
C ALA A 170 22.52 4.26 11.18
N VAL A 171 21.55 3.38 11.47
CA VAL A 171 21.59 2.43 12.60
C VAL A 171 22.75 1.43 12.46
N TRP A 172 23.12 1.11 11.22
CA TRP A 172 24.28 0.26 10.89
C TRP A 172 25.61 1.03 10.83
N GLU A 173 25.74 2.10 11.62
CA GLU A 173 26.98 2.88 11.76
C GLU A 173 27.52 3.37 10.41
N ARG A 174 26.65 3.59 9.42
CA ARG A 174 27.03 4.09 8.10
C ARG A 174 28.02 3.23 7.30
N ARG A 175 28.08 1.93 7.54
CA ARG A 175 28.98 1.04 6.78
C ARG A 175 28.68 1.08 5.28
N LYS A 176 29.65 1.50 4.45
CA LYS A 176 29.48 1.66 2.98
C LYS A 176 28.97 0.39 2.29
N SER A 177 29.35 -0.79 2.80
CA SER A 177 28.85 -2.08 2.30
C SER A 177 27.34 -2.24 2.43
N ILE A 178 26.75 -1.72 3.51
CA ILE A 178 25.29 -1.76 3.74
C ILE A 178 24.57 -0.79 2.81
N LEU A 179 25.15 0.40 2.58
CA LEU A 179 24.62 1.35 1.61
C LEU A 179 24.63 0.77 0.19
N LEU A 180 25.75 0.15 -0.21
CA LEU A 180 25.87 -0.50 -1.51
C LEU A 180 24.84 -1.63 -1.67
N PHE A 181 24.67 -2.46 -0.63
CA PHE A 181 23.64 -3.50 -0.61
C PHE A 181 22.24 -2.92 -0.83
N PHE A 182 21.84 -1.90 -0.07
CA PHE A 182 20.52 -1.28 -0.22
C PHE A 182 20.35 -0.54 -1.56
N ALA A 183 21.41 0.08 -2.09
CA ALA A 183 21.37 0.72 -3.40
C ALA A 183 21.09 -0.31 -4.52
N ILE A 184 21.80 -1.45 -4.50
CA ILE A 184 21.58 -2.54 -5.47
C ILE A 184 20.17 -3.13 -5.32
N LEU A 185 19.73 -3.37 -4.08
CA LEU A 185 18.41 -3.89 -3.78
C LEU A 185 17.31 -2.96 -4.30
N THR A 186 17.45 -1.66 -4.02
CA THR A 186 16.49 -0.64 -4.48
C THR A 186 16.44 -0.61 -6.00
N LEU A 187 17.58 -0.60 -6.69
CA LEU A 187 17.61 -0.60 -8.16
C LEU A 187 16.94 -1.85 -8.75
N THR A 188 17.16 -3.01 -8.15
CA THR A 188 16.63 -4.30 -8.60
C THR A 188 15.11 -4.38 -8.43
N ILE A 189 14.58 -3.80 -7.35
CA ILE A 189 13.14 -3.82 -7.05
C ILE A 189 12.40 -2.66 -7.75
N MET A 190 13.06 -1.53 -7.97
CA MET A 190 12.43 -0.34 -8.55
C MET A 190 11.94 -0.58 -9.98
N VAL A 191 12.77 -1.17 -10.83
CA VAL A 191 12.44 -1.42 -12.25
C VAL A 191 11.15 -2.26 -12.41
N PRO A 192 11.01 -3.46 -11.81
CA PRO A 192 9.77 -4.23 -11.92
C PRO A 192 8.58 -3.52 -11.28
N SER A 193 8.78 -2.76 -10.19
CA SER A 193 7.71 -1.98 -9.56
C SER A 193 7.14 -0.90 -10.48
N ILE A 194 8.00 -0.19 -11.23
CA ILE A 194 7.57 0.77 -12.26
C ILE A 194 6.77 0.06 -13.35
N VAL A 195 7.26 -1.09 -13.84
CA VAL A 195 6.60 -1.85 -14.91
C VAL A 195 5.22 -2.34 -14.48
N PHE A 196 5.08 -2.89 -13.27
CA PHE A 196 3.78 -3.35 -12.76
C PHE A 196 2.81 -2.19 -12.56
N THR A 197 3.27 -1.07 -12.01
CA THR A 197 2.46 0.15 -11.81
C THR A 197 2.00 0.73 -13.15
N TRP A 198 2.89 0.77 -14.15
CA TRP A 198 2.56 1.24 -15.49
C TRP A 198 1.51 0.33 -16.16
N LYS A 199 1.68 -0.99 -16.08
CA LYS A 199 0.70 -1.95 -16.63
C LYS A 199 -0.66 -1.83 -15.96
N GLU A 200 -0.69 -1.63 -14.65
CA GLU A 200 -1.93 -1.38 -13.91
C GLU A 200 -2.60 -0.10 -14.43
N ALA A 201 -1.88 1.01 -14.44
CA ALA A 201 -2.39 2.31 -14.89
C ALA A 201 -2.89 2.28 -16.35
N ASP A 202 -2.21 1.55 -17.23
CA ASP A 202 -2.61 1.41 -18.63
C ASP A 202 -3.86 0.53 -18.83
N SER A 203 -4.07 -0.45 -17.95
CA SER A 203 -5.23 -1.33 -17.99
C SER A 203 -6.55 -0.66 -17.57
N LEU A 204 -6.48 0.48 -16.88
CA LEU A 204 -7.67 1.14 -16.34
C LEU A 204 -8.60 1.64 -17.43
N ARG A 205 -9.88 1.33 -17.29
CA ARG A 205 -10.98 1.89 -18.10
C ARG A 205 -12.06 2.45 -17.19
N PHE A 206 -12.57 3.63 -17.55
CA PHE A 206 -13.56 4.36 -16.76
C PHE A 206 -14.83 4.63 -17.56
N VAL A 207 -15.95 4.64 -16.85
CA VAL A 207 -17.23 5.15 -17.32
C VAL A 207 -17.70 6.20 -16.32
N SER A 208 -18.28 7.29 -16.82
CA SER A 208 -18.87 8.34 -15.99
C SER A 208 -20.38 8.25 -16.03
N ILE A 209 -20.96 7.67 -14.98
CA ILE A 209 -22.41 7.61 -14.75
C ILE A 209 -22.62 8.08 -13.32
N ASN A 210 -22.95 9.36 -13.13
CA ASN A 210 -23.06 10.01 -11.81
C ASN A 210 -21.81 9.83 -10.93
N GLY A 211 -20.62 9.87 -11.55
CA GLY A 211 -19.33 9.71 -10.88
C GLY A 211 -18.38 8.81 -11.64
N CYS A 212 -17.16 8.68 -11.14
CA CYS A 212 -16.11 7.86 -11.73
C CYS A 212 -16.26 6.38 -11.33
N HIS A 213 -16.54 5.51 -12.30
CA HIS A 213 -16.60 4.06 -12.09
C HIS A 213 -15.57 3.35 -12.96
N ALA A 214 -14.66 2.61 -12.34
CA ALA A 214 -13.72 1.75 -13.04
C ALA A 214 -14.43 0.48 -13.54
N THR A 215 -14.35 0.20 -14.84
CA THR A 215 -14.98 -0.97 -15.47
C THR A 215 -13.99 -2.11 -15.72
N GLU A 216 -12.74 -1.77 -15.99
CA GLU A 216 -11.65 -2.73 -16.19
C GLU A 216 -10.44 -2.27 -15.39
N ALA A 217 -9.83 -3.21 -14.68
CA ALA A 217 -8.56 -3.06 -14.00
C ALA A 217 -7.85 -4.43 -14.03
N SER A 218 -6.55 -4.42 -14.30
CA SER A 218 -5.73 -5.61 -14.12
C SER A 218 -5.60 -5.93 -12.64
N ASN A 219 -5.37 -7.19 -12.29
CA ASN A 219 -4.97 -7.56 -10.94
C ASN A 219 -3.46 -7.77 -10.92
N ILE A 220 -2.66 -6.89 -11.53
CA ILE A 220 -1.20 -7.04 -11.57
C ILE A 220 -0.52 -6.30 -10.42
N ILE A 221 -1.20 -5.31 -9.83
CA ILE A 221 -0.67 -4.46 -8.77
C ILE A 221 -0.23 -5.22 -7.50
N PHE A 222 -0.81 -6.40 -7.22
CA PHE A 222 -0.38 -7.21 -6.07
C PHE A 222 1.10 -7.58 -6.16
N LEU A 223 1.67 -7.72 -7.37
CA LEU A 223 3.10 -8.00 -7.54
C LEU A 223 3.96 -6.82 -7.07
N ALA A 224 3.53 -5.58 -7.30
CA ALA A 224 4.22 -4.40 -6.77
C ALA A 224 4.15 -4.37 -5.25
N TYR A 225 3.00 -4.70 -4.65
CA TYR A 225 2.88 -4.82 -3.20
C TYR A 225 3.69 -5.97 -2.61
N CYS A 226 3.83 -7.11 -3.30
CA CYS A 226 4.73 -8.19 -2.89
C CYS A 226 6.20 -7.73 -2.85
N LEU A 227 6.62 -6.98 -3.87
CA LEU A 227 7.97 -6.39 -3.92
C LEU A 227 8.19 -5.40 -2.77
N LEU A 228 7.21 -4.54 -2.51
CA LEU A 228 7.23 -3.58 -1.41
C LEU A 228 7.31 -4.29 -0.04
N ALA A 229 6.43 -5.25 0.22
CA ALA A 229 6.44 -6.04 1.46
C ALA A 229 7.77 -6.78 1.65
N GLY A 230 8.36 -7.29 0.56
CA GLY A 230 9.70 -7.89 0.58
C GLY A 230 10.78 -6.90 1.01
N TYR A 231 10.76 -5.67 0.46
CA TYR A 231 11.69 -4.61 0.84
C TYR A 231 11.53 -4.19 2.31
N GLU A 232 10.29 -3.94 2.75
CA GLU A 232 9.96 -3.63 4.14
C GLU A 232 10.40 -4.73 5.09
N THR A 233 10.23 -6.00 4.71
CA THR A 233 10.69 -7.17 5.49
C THR A 233 12.20 -7.17 5.65
N ILE A 234 12.95 -6.91 4.56
CA ILE A 234 14.42 -6.83 4.63
C ILE A 234 14.84 -5.70 5.58
N LEU A 235 14.25 -4.51 5.45
CA LEU A 235 14.55 -3.39 6.36
C LEU A 235 14.24 -3.74 7.82
N ALA A 236 13.08 -4.35 8.08
CA ALA A 236 12.66 -4.77 9.41
C ALA A 236 13.65 -5.79 10.00
N VAL A 237 14.08 -6.80 9.24
CA VAL A 237 15.06 -7.80 9.66
C VAL A 237 16.39 -7.15 10.04
N PHE A 238 16.90 -6.21 9.23
CA PHE A 238 18.14 -5.50 9.52
C PHE A 238 18.07 -4.68 10.82
N ILE A 239 16.94 -4.01 11.06
CA ILE A 239 16.70 -3.26 12.30
C ILE A 239 16.62 -4.21 13.49
N VAL A 240 15.87 -5.31 13.38
CA VAL A 240 15.70 -6.30 14.44
C VAL A 240 17.03 -6.95 14.81
N ILE A 241 17.85 -7.34 13.82
CA ILE A 241 19.19 -7.90 14.07
C ILE A 241 20.05 -6.92 14.87
N LYS A 242 20.11 -5.64 14.45
CA LYS A 242 20.92 -4.63 15.14
C LYS A 242 20.37 -4.32 16.53
N ALA A 243 19.03 -4.29 16.69
CA ALA A 243 18.37 -4.12 17.97
C ALA A 243 18.78 -5.25 18.94
N PHE A 244 18.72 -6.51 18.52
CA PHE A 244 19.14 -7.64 19.34
C PHE A 244 20.61 -7.59 19.72
N GLN A 245 21.50 -7.24 18.78
CA GLN A 245 22.93 -7.09 19.05
C GLN A 245 23.19 -6.01 20.11
N HIS A 246 22.55 -4.84 19.96
CA HIS A 246 22.78 -3.70 20.83
C HIS A 246 22.13 -3.86 22.20
N LEU A 247 20.92 -4.41 22.28
CA LEU A 247 20.22 -4.68 23.55
C LEU A 247 20.86 -5.80 24.37
N ARG A 248 21.64 -6.68 23.74
CA ARG A 248 22.46 -7.66 24.46
C ARG A 248 23.68 -7.02 25.13
N GLN A 249 24.18 -5.91 24.59
CA GLN A 249 25.37 -5.21 25.08
C GLN A 249 25.02 -4.08 26.07
N THR A 250 23.86 -3.43 25.89
CA THR A 250 23.44 -2.26 26.66
C THR A 250 22.14 -2.55 27.42
N ARG A 251 22.11 -2.26 28.73
CA ARG A 251 20.92 -2.44 29.59
C ARG A 251 20.11 -1.15 29.81
N ASP A 252 20.40 -0.09 29.06
CA ASP A 252 19.72 1.19 29.20
C ASP A 252 18.23 1.08 28.77
N PRO A 253 17.28 1.30 29.71
CA PRO A 253 15.84 1.26 29.41
C PRO A 253 15.42 2.23 28.30
N TRP A 254 16.10 3.38 28.14
CA TRP A 254 15.80 4.36 27.11
C TRP A 254 16.09 3.82 25.70
N VAL A 255 17.23 3.18 25.54
CA VAL A 255 17.63 2.55 24.27
C VAL A 255 16.68 1.40 23.93
N ALA A 256 16.28 0.60 24.91
CA ALA A 256 15.30 -0.47 24.72
C ALA A 256 13.93 0.05 24.27
N LYS A 257 13.46 1.15 24.87
CA LYS A 257 12.20 1.78 24.47
C LYS A 257 12.26 2.33 23.05
N LEU A 258 13.34 3.01 22.69
CA LEU A 258 13.56 3.55 21.35
C LEU A 258 13.49 2.48 20.25
N TYR A 259 14.13 1.32 20.47
CA TYR A 259 14.08 0.21 19.51
C TYR A 259 12.69 -0.42 19.43
N LYS A 260 11.98 -0.59 20.56
CA LYS A 260 10.63 -1.14 20.57
C LYS A 260 9.65 -0.26 19.80
N ASP A 261 9.64 1.04 20.09
CA ASP A 261 8.79 2.01 19.41
C ASP A 261 9.14 2.06 17.91
N GLY A 262 10.45 1.98 17.59
CA GLY A 262 10.94 1.99 16.22
C GLY A 262 10.60 0.74 15.39
N ILE A 263 10.64 -0.45 15.99
CA ILE A 263 10.31 -1.74 15.33
C ILE A 263 8.81 -1.85 15.07
N LEU A 264 7.99 -1.35 16.00
CA LEU A 264 6.54 -1.35 15.86
C LEU A 264 6.09 -0.64 14.57
N PHE A 265 6.82 0.40 14.15
CA PHE A 265 6.55 1.09 12.88
C PHE A 265 6.69 0.16 11.67
N TYR A 266 7.77 -0.61 11.58
CA TYR A 266 7.98 -1.55 10.47
C TYR A 266 6.92 -2.65 10.45
N PHE A 267 6.48 -3.10 11.63
CA PHE A 267 5.41 -4.09 11.72
C PHE A 267 4.08 -3.56 11.19
N PHE A 268 3.70 -2.32 11.56
CA PHE A 268 2.48 -1.70 11.05
C PHE A 268 2.50 -1.50 9.54
N LEU A 269 3.63 -1.07 8.98
CA LEU A 269 3.80 -0.90 7.54
C LEU A 269 3.67 -2.23 6.79
N LEU A 270 4.37 -3.27 7.28
CA LEU A 270 4.28 -4.61 6.71
C LEU A 270 2.86 -5.16 6.78
N ALA A 271 2.14 -4.93 7.88
CA ALA A 271 0.75 -5.37 8.03
C ALA A 271 -0.17 -4.70 6.99
N LEU A 272 0.02 -3.40 6.72
CA LEU A 272 -0.73 -2.69 5.68
C LEU A 272 -0.37 -3.21 4.27
N SER A 273 0.90 -3.45 3.99
CA SER A 273 1.34 -4.06 2.73
C SER A 273 0.74 -5.45 2.53
N CYS A 274 0.76 -6.30 3.56
CA CYS A 274 0.10 -7.61 3.53
C CYS A 274 -1.42 -7.49 3.33
N GLY A 275 -2.05 -6.49 3.96
CA GLY A 275 -3.46 -6.19 3.76
C GLY A 275 -3.77 -5.80 2.32
N ASN A 276 -2.94 -4.96 1.70
CA ASN A 276 -3.09 -4.59 0.29
C ASN A 276 -2.96 -5.82 -0.63
N ILE A 277 -1.94 -6.67 -0.43
CA ILE A 277 -1.78 -7.94 -1.17
C ILE A 277 -3.04 -8.81 -1.01
N LEU A 278 -3.51 -9.01 0.22
CA LEU A 278 -4.69 -9.82 0.50
C LEU A 278 -5.94 -9.26 -0.18
N SER A 279 -6.13 -7.94 -0.13
CA SER A 279 -7.27 -7.28 -0.78
C SER A 279 -7.25 -7.50 -2.29
N SER A 280 -6.08 -7.36 -2.94
CA SER A 280 -5.94 -7.51 -4.38
C SER A 280 -6.11 -8.95 -4.85
N VAL A 281 -5.74 -9.94 -4.04
CA VAL A 281 -5.84 -11.36 -4.40
C VAL A 281 -7.22 -11.95 -4.09
N VAL A 282 -7.76 -11.66 -2.90
CA VAL A 282 -9.00 -12.30 -2.42
C VAL A 282 -10.24 -11.56 -2.89
N ALA A 283 -10.20 -10.22 -2.88
CA ALA A 283 -11.37 -9.39 -3.13
C ALA A 283 -11.02 -8.19 -4.04
N PRO A 284 -10.48 -8.42 -5.25
CA PRO A 284 -10.12 -7.33 -6.17
C PRO A 284 -11.33 -6.45 -6.54
N ILE A 285 -12.53 -7.02 -6.48
CA ILE A 285 -13.80 -6.31 -6.70
C ILE A 285 -14.07 -5.18 -5.70
N LEU A 286 -13.46 -5.22 -4.51
CA LEU A 286 -13.57 -4.15 -3.50
C LEU A 286 -12.69 -2.93 -3.82
N GLY A 287 -11.81 -3.03 -4.81
CA GLY A 287 -10.87 -1.97 -5.16
C GLY A 287 -9.78 -1.75 -4.09
N PRO A 288 -8.92 -0.75 -4.29
CA PRO A 288 -7.71 -0.53 -3.49
C PRO A 288 -7.98 0.29 -2.20
N TRP A 289 -8.88 -0.17 -1.35
CA TRP A 289 -9.31 0.58 -0.16
C TRP A 289 -8.22 0.78 0.91
N LEU A 290 -7.16 -0.04 0.91
CA LEU A 290 -6.01 0.09 1.82
C LEU A 290 -4.84 0.91 1.26
N GLU A 291 -4.89 1.31 -0.02
CA GLU A 291 -3.78 2.01 -0.68
C GLU A 291 -3.54 3.40 -0.05
N THR A 292 -4.59 4.21 0.08
CA THR A 292 -4.44 5.56 0.67
C THR A 292 -4.05 5.51 2.16
N PRO A 293 -4.68 4.67 2.99
CA PRO A 293 -4.23 4.48 4.37
C PRO A 293 -2.75 4.09 4.46
N GLN A 294 -2.29 3.15 3.63
CA GLN A 294 -0.88 2.76 3.58
C GLN A 294 0.01 3.95 3.22
N ARG A 295 -0.34 4.70 2.16
CA ARG A 295 0.39 5.87 1.70
C ARG A 295 0.54 6.95 2.79
N VAL A 296 -0.56 7.29 3.47
CA VAL A 296 -0.55 8.31 4.52
C VAL A 296 0.23 7.83 5.74
N VAL A 297 0.01 6.60 6.22
CA VAL A 297 0.75 6.05 7.36
C VAL A 297 2.26 6.00 7.09
N HIS A 298 2.68 5.63 5.87
CA HIS A 298 4.08 5.70 5.43
C HIS A 298 4.66 7.09 5.62
N SER A 299 3.97 8.12 5.11
CA SER A 299 4.39 9.52 5.24
C SER A 299 4.50 9.94 6.71
N LEU A 300 3.47 9.68 7.52
CA LEU A 300 3.43 10.07 8.92
C LEU A 300 4.57 9.46 9.73
N LEU A 301 4.80 8.15 9.57
CA LEU A 301 5.88 7.44 10.27
C LEU A 301 7.25 7.95 9.83
N CYS A 302 7.45 8.20 8.53
CA CYS A 302 8.69 8.79 8.01
C CYS A 302 8.93 10.21 8.55
N ASN A 303 7.88 11.04 8.67
CA ASN A 303 8.00 12.38 9.26
C ASN A 303 8.47 12.31 10.72
N ARG A 304 7.94 11.38 11.52
CA ARG A 304 8.37 11.17 12.92
C ARG A 304 9.84 10.77 13.02
N VAL A 305 10.29 9.88 12.12
CA VAL A 305 11.71 9.49 12.03
C VAL A 305 12.58 10.68 11.68
N LEU A 306 12.21 11.48 10.67
CA LEU A 306 12.96 12.65 10.25
C LEU A 306 13.06 13.68 11.38
N PHE A 307 11.97 13.95 12.10
CA PHE A 307 11.99 14.83 13.26
C PHE A 307 12.96 14.37 14.34
N PHE A 308 12.95 13.08 14.67
CA PHE A 308 13.88 12.51 15.64
C PHE A 308 15.34 12.71 15.22
N ILE A 309 15.65 12.49 13.94
CA ILE A 309 17.00 12.69 13.39
C ILE A 309 17.41 14.16 13.47
N LEU A 310 16.55 15.08 13.00
CA LEU A 310 16.82 16.51 12.96
C LEU A 310 16.98 17.12 14.36
N GLN A 311 16.14 16.69 15.32
CA GLN A 311 16.24 17.13 16.71
C GLN A 311 17.57 16.69 17.34
N GLY A 312 18.03 15.47 17.04
CA GLY A 312 19.35 15.00 17.45
C GLY A 312 20.49 15.84 16.87
N SER A 313 20.42 16.17 15.58
CA SER A 313 21.40 17.04 14.92
C SER A 313 21.40 18.46 15.50
N ALA A 314 20.22 19.05 15.76
CA ALA A 314 20.09 20.38 16.32
C ALA A 314 20.64 20.47 17.75
N SER A 315 20.34 19.49 18.59
CA SER A 315 20.84 19.42 19.98
C SER A 315 22.38 19.37 20.02
N ARG A 316 23.00 18.65 19.07
CA ARG A 316 24.46 18.60 18.95
C ARG A 316 25.06 19.93 18.50
N ARG A 317 24.44 20.62 17.53
CA ARG A 317 24.91 21.95 17.11
C ARG A 317 24.90 22.94 18.28
N ARG A 318 23.86 22.91 19.12
CA ARG A 318 23.79 23.74 20.35
C ARG A 318 24.85 23.37 21.38
N ALA A 319 25.17 22.08 21.55
CA ALA A 319 26.20 21.62 22.48
C ALA A 319 27.64 21.97 22.05
N VAL A 320 27.88 22.14 20.75
CA VAL A 320 29.18 22.57 20.19
C VAL A 320 29.33 24.10 20.18
N ALA A 321 28.21 24.83 20.09
CA ALA A 321 28.18 26.30 20.10
C ALA A 321 28.65 27.04 21.38
N PRO A 322 28.88 26.45 22.59
CA PRO A 322 29.28 27.27 23.75
C PRO A 322 30.77 27.61 23.85
N VAL A 323 31.64 27.20 22.91
CA VAL A 323 33.10 27.35 23.08
C VAL A 323 33.77 28.26 22.03
N THR A 324 33.13 28.55 20.89
CA THR A 324 33.78 29.22 19.75
C THR A 324 33.32 30.66 19.50
N THR A 325 32.70 31.35 20.47
CA THR A 325 32.45 32.80 20.36
C THR A 325 33.66 33.67 20.71
N ALA A 326 34.85 33.10 20.83
CA ALA A 326 36.10 33.85 20.83
C ALA A 326 37.13 33.11 19.96
N VAL A 327 37.54 33.73 18.84
CA VAL A 327 38.58 33.29 17.89
C VAL A 327 38.08 32.17 16.96
N GLU A 328 37.88 32.30 15.65
CA GLU A 328 38.61 33.02 14.59
C GLU A 328 37.73 33.08 13.31
N LEU A 329 37.96 34.08 12.45
CA LEU A 329 37.43 34.16 11.08
C LEU A 329 38.17 33.19 10.14
N ASP A 330 37.47 32.84 9.04
CA ASP A 330 37.91 32.19 7.81
C ASP A 330 38.36 30.71 7.87
N ILE A 331 37.56 29.85 7.22
CA ILE A 331 37.93 29.12 6.00
C ILE A 331 36.65 28.52 5.37
N ILE A 332 36.44 28.88 4.10
CA ILE A 332 35.46 28.35 3.16
C ILE A 332 35.83 26.89 2.80
N SER A 333 34.84 25.99 2.69
CA SER A 333 34.70 25.01 1.58
C SER A 333 34.03 23.70 2.02
N ASP A 334 32.89 23.41 1.37
CA ASP A 334 32.36 22.08 1.05
C ASP A 334 31.87 21.18 2.20
N ASP A 335 30.58 21.29 2.52
CA ASP A 335 29.83 20.26 3.26
C ASP A 335 28.62 19.82 2.42
N SER A 336 28.91 19.04 1.37
CA SER A 336 27.95 18.17 0.69
C SER A 336 27.76 16.83 1.40
N GLU A 337 28.20 16.70 2.66
CA GLU A 337 28.00 15.50 3.48
C GLU A 337 26.76 15.60 4.38
N LEU A 338 25.77 14.77 4.05
CA LEU A 338 24.64 14.38 4.90
C LEU A 338 25.02 14.31 6.41
N PRO A 339 24.25 14.96 7.32
CA PRO A 339 24.50 14.94 8.77
C PRO A 339 24.03 13.63 9.41
N VAL A 340 24.28 12.51 8.77
CA VAL A 340 23.98 11.16 9.26
C VAL A 340 25.02 10.77 10.35
N PHE A 341 26.00 11.64 10.71
CA PHE A 341 27.26 11.46 11.52
C PHE A 341 27.04 11.14 13.01
N ALA A 342 25.83 10.75 13.40
CA ALA A 342 25.41 10.79 14.79
C ALA A 342 25.03 9.45 15.44
N LEU A 343 24.83 8.35 14.70
CA LEU A 343 24.45 7.07 15.34
C LEU A 343 25.62 6.26 15.91
N SER A 344 26.87 6.51 15.50
CA SER A 344 28.04 5.80 16.05
C SER A 344 28.54 6.34 17.39
N ARG A 345 28.29 7.63 17.71
CA ARG A 345 28.87 8.28 18.91
C ARG A 345 28.01 8.27 20.17
N PHE A 346 26.76 7.79 20.09
CA PHE A 346 25.91 7.60 21.28
C PHE A 346 26.38 6.42 22.15
N SER A 347 27.23 5.53 21.61
CA SER A 347 27.84 4.44 22.37
C SER A 347 29.09 4.84 23.18
N GLU A 348 29.74 5.96 22.84
CA GLU A 348 31.01 6.35 23.49
C GLU A 348 30.85 7.50 24.49
N THR A 349 29.82 8.34 24.35
CA THR A 349 29.69 9.57 25.15
C THR A 349 28.92 9.41 26.47
N SER A 350 28.26 8.27 26.69
CA SER A 350 27.58 7.96 27.94
C SER A 350 28.48 7.35 29.04
N SER A 351 29.76 7.06 28.73
CA SER A 351 30.70 6.45 29.71
C SER A 351 31.70 7.43 30.35
N THR A 352 31.75 8.71 29.97
CA THR A 352 32.82 9.63 30.43
C THR A 352 32.37 10.93 31.10
N ALA A 353 31.09 11.10 31.47
CA ALA A 353 30.61 12.34 32.08
C ALA A 353 30.02 12.21 33.51
N TYR A 354 30.37 11.16 34.26
CA TYR A 354 30.07 11.05 35.69
C TYR A 354 31.34 10.85 36.51
N CYS A 355 32.17 11.89 36.59
CA CYS A 355 33.14 12.07 37.67
C CYS A 355 33.53 13.56 37.74
N HIS A 356 33.48 14.11 38.95
CA HIS A 356 33.88 15.46 39.39
C HIS A 356 32.93 16.62 39.11
N HIS A 357 32.15 17.02 40.12
CA HIS A 357 32.60 18.11 41.01
C HIS A 357 31.81 18.15 42.32
N ASN A 358 32.54 18.51 43.37
CA ASN A 358 32.20 18.62 44.81
C ASN A 358 30.93 19.40 45.13
#